data_AF-A0A1T1GSK6-F1
#
_entry.id   AF-A0A1T1GSK6-F1
#
_cell.length_a   1.000
_cell.length_b   1.000
_cell.length_c   1.000
_cell.angle_alpha   90.00
_cell.angle_beta   90.00
_cell.angle_gamma   90.00
#
_symmetry.space_group_name_H-M   'P 1'
#
loop_
_entity.id
_entity.type
_entity.pdbx_description
1 polymer ?
#
loop_
_entity_poly.entity_id
_entity_poly.type
_entity_poly.pdbx_seq_one_letter_code
_entity_poly.pdbx_strand_id
1 'polypeptide(L)'
;MKFKNLLGLSLLASTLFFGGCTTTQNLANSKIPAEIKSQLSTSEAVLGYFGDEDNPDYCGCVSYIDSSYYMTPVQDGYYRVLLGRNATGDFLVQDFYQETKTPQSSPAWVKDPMKLFSFSGSDIEGPVTLYRKNGKVESTFVNQDGVSIQGEEFYPTGQRGAAYKVDENGNDAYRLWYASGKIAAEYVVDTDGEYVGVYKAWQEDGREANDDIDDIRERVALELD
;
A
#
# COMPACT_ATOMS: atom_id res chain seq x y z
N MET A 1 -4.24 15.49 5.03
CA MET A 1 -4.13 15.32 6.50
C MET A 1 -2.90 16.11 6.96
N LYS A 2 -2.99 16.91 8.04
CA LYS A 2 -2.00 17.95 8.39
C LYS A 2 -0.68 17.38 8.90
N PHE A 3 0.44 17.79 8.30
CA PHE A 3 1.80 17.50 8.74
C PHE A 3 2.19 18.23 10.03
N LYS A 4 2.84 17.53 10.95
CA LYS A 4 3.61 18.14 12.05
C LYS A 4 4.96 17.46 12.19
N ASN A 5 6.01 18.23 11.91
CA ASN A 5 7.41 17.92 12.18
C ASN A 5 7.65 17.72 13.68
N LEU A 6 8.37 16.65 14.03
CA LEU A 6 8.96 16.44 15.36
C LEU A 6 10.44 16.83 15.34
N LEU A 7 10.79 17.83 16.16
CA LEU A 7 12.15 18.03 16.67
C LEU A 7 12.24 17.34 18.04
N GLY A 8 13.26 16.51 18.24
CA GLY A 8 13.54 15.88 19.52
C GLY A 8 14.76 14.97 19.51
N LEU A 9 15.96 15.57 19.52
CA LEU A 9 17.20 14.87 19.88
C LEU A 9 17.21 14.54 21.37
N SER A 10 17.45 13.28 21.74
CA SER A 10 18.28 12.92 22.91
C SER A 10 18.75 11.45 22.88
N LEU A 11 20.02 11.31 23.25
CA LEU A 11 20.91 10.14 23.38
C LEU A 11 20.31 8.87 24.01
N LEU A 12 20.80 7.68 23.62
CA LEU A 12 21.75 6.88 24.43
C LEU A 12 22.30 5.67 23.65
N ALA A 13 23.62 5.49 23.73
CA ALA A 13 24.35 4.32 23.25
C ALA A 13 24.08 3.10 24.16
N SER A 14 23.96 1.92 23.56
CA SER A 14 24.29 0.64 24.20
C SER A 14 24.53 -0.42 23.14
N THR A 15 25.81 -0.71 22.90
CA THR A 15 26.30 -1.90 22.21
C THR A 15 25.84 -3.16 22.94
N LEU A 16 25.03 -3.98 22.27
CA LEU A 16 24.81 -5.38 22.64
C LEU A 16 25.17 -6.23 21.43
N PHE A 17 26.31 -6.91 21.54
CA PHE A 17 26.66 -8.04 20.68
C PHE A 17 25.68 -9.18 20.98
N PHE A 18 24.72 -9.40 20.07
CA PHE A 18 24.07 -10.70 19.96
C PHE A 18 24.72 -11.45 18.80
N GLY A 19 25.40 -12.55 19.15
CA GLY A 19 25.86 -13.53 18.19
C GLY A 19 24.66 -14.05 17.41
N GLY A 20 24.57 -13.69 16.13
CA GLY A 20 23.55 -14.18 15.24
C GLY A 20 23.72 -15.68 15.03
N CYS A 21 22.78 -16.46 15.57
CA CYS A 21 22.53 -17.81 15.08
C CYS A 21 22.15 -17.73 13.60
N THR A 22 23.08 -18.14 12.75
CA THR A 22 22.89 -18.31 11.31
C THR A 22 22.05 -19.56 11.04
N THR A 23 20.73 -19.51 11.25
CA THR A 23 19.82 -20.54 10.70
C THR A 23 18.43 -19.97 10.44
N THR A 24 18.29 -19.14 9.41
CA THR A 24 16.98 -18.81 8.79
C THR A 24 16.95 -19.06 7.29
N GLN A 25 18.01 -19.62 6.72
CA GLN A 25 18.01 -20.09 5.34
C GLN A 25 17.33 -21.47 5.31
N ASN A 26 16.10 -21.53 4.77
CA ASN A 26 15.27 -22.73 4.47
C ASN A 26 14.03 -22.98 5.35
N LEU A 27 13.25 -21.96 5.69
CA LEU A 27 11.84 -22.19 6.11
C LEU A 27 10.98 -22.80 4.99
N ALA A 28 11.36 -22.62 3.72
CA ALA A 28 10.67 -23.25 2.59
C ALA A 28 10.87 -24.78 2.50
N ASN A 29 11.86 -25.35 3.22
CA ASN A 29 12.24 -26.76 3.08
C ASN A 29 12.31 -27.56 4.39
N SER A 30 12.06 -26.93 5.55
CA SER A 30 11.84 -27.67 6.79
C SER A 30 10.47 -28.34 6.72
N LYS A 31 10.44 -29.66 6.47
CA LYS A 31 9.21 -30.46 6.60
C LYS A 31 8.71 -30.33 8.03
N ILE A 32 7.67 -29.52 8.23
CA ILE A 32 6.95 -29.43 9.51
C ILE A 32 6.52 -30.86 9.88
N PRO A 33 6.87 -31.37 11.09
CA PRO A 33 6.46 -32.69 11.55
C PRO A 33 4.94 -32.88 11.39
N ALA A 34 4.49 -34.06 10.95
CA ALA A 34 3.09 -34.33 10.67
C ALA A 34 2.16 -34.06 11.89
N GLU A 35 2.67 -34.31 13.09
CA GLU A 35 1.99 -34.01 14.35
C GLU A 35 1.76 -32.50 14.53
N ILE A 36 2.80 -31.69 14.33
CA ILE A 36 2.68 -30.22 14.36
C ILE A 36 1.75 -29.74 13.24
N LYS A 37 1.87 -30.31 12.04
CA LYS A 37 1.01 -29.96 10.90
C LYS A 37 -0.48 -30.25 11.18
N SER A 38 -0.78 -31.32 11.92
CA SER A 38 -2.15 -31.67 12.30
C SER A 38 -2.77 -30.73 13.34
N GLN A 39 -1.94 -29.95 14.03
CA GLN A 39 -2.35 -28.95 15.02
C GLN A 39 -2.52 -27.55 14.41
N LEU A 40 -2.08 -27.33 13.17
CA LEU A 40 -2.24 -26.05 12.50
C LEU A 40 -3.71 -25.87 12.07
N SER A 41 -4.28 -24.71 12.43
CA SER A 41 -5.61 -24.29 11.97
C SER A 41 -5.59 -23.79 10.52
N THR A 42 -4.41 -23.45 9.99
CA THR A 42 -4.22 -22.94 8.63
C THR A 42 -3.05 -23.65 7.95
N SER A 43 -3.14 -23.86 6.65
CA SER A 43 -2.01 -24.34 5.85
C SER A 43 -1.02 -23.23 5.48
N GLU A 44 -1.43 -21.98 5.59
CA GLU A 44 -0.66 -20.79 5.25
C GLU A 44 -0.25 -20.03 6.52
N ALA A 45 0.91 -19.38 6.48
CA ALA A 45 1.42 -18.55 7.57
C ALA A 45 0.70 -17.19 7.59
N VAL A 46 -0.57 -17.19 8.01
CA VAL A 46 -1.37 -15.98 8.15
C VAL A 46 -0.83 -15.16 9.32
N LEU A 47 -0.45 -13.91 9.05
CA LEU A 47 0.07 -12.97 10.05
C LEU A 47 -1.04 -12.23 10.79
N GLY A 48 -2.17 -11.98 10.13
CA GLY A 48 -3.30 -11.26 10.67
C GLY A 48 -4.38 -11.00 9.64
N TYR A 49 -5.45 -10.38 10.11
CA TYR A 49 -6.64 -10.04 9.33
C TYR A 49 -6.88 -8.53 9.39
N PHE A 50 -7.52 -7.99 8.36
CA PHE A 50 -7.84 -6.57 8.27
C PHE A 50 -9.29 -6.39 7.82
N GLY A 51 -10.00 -5.43 8.40
CA GLY A 51 -11.36 -5.05 8.00
C GLY A 51 -11.38 -3.78 7.15
N ASP A 52 -12.51 -3.52 6.50
CA ASP A 52 -12.77 -2.23 5.83
C ASP A 52 -13.06 -1.11 6.85
N GLU A 53 -13.47 -1.48 8.06
CA GLU A 53 -13.75 -0.58 9.17
C GLU A 53 -12.80 -0.83 10.34
N ASP A 54 -12.64 0.19 11.17
CA ASP A 54 -11.91 0.10 12.43
C ASP A 54 -12.45 -1.05 13.29
N ASN A 55 -11.53 -1.83 13.86
CA ASN A 55 -11.84 -2.85 14.83
C ASN A 55 -12.45 -2.21 16.09
N PRO A 56 -13.69 -2.54 16.47
CA PRO A 56 -14.33 -1.95 17.65
C PRO A 56 -13.59 -2.32 18.95
N ASP A 57 -12.82 -3.41 18.95
CA ASP A 57 -11.98 -3.82 20.08
C ASP A 57 -10.61 -3.13 20.08
N TYR A 58 -10.31 -2.31 19.06
CA TYR A 58 -9.08 -1.53 19.00
C TYR A 58 -9.08 -0.44 20.07
N CYS A 59 -8.23 -0.61 21.08
CA CYS A 59 -8.13 0.33 22.20
C CYS A 59 -7.16 1.49 21.96
N GLY A 60 -6.49 1.56 20.81
CA GLY A 60 -5.43 2.56 20.55
C GLY A 60 -4.19 2.41 21.45
N CYS A 61 -4.08 1.31 22.19
CA CYS A 61 -3.03 1.12 23.19
C CYS A 61 -1.63 0.92 22.58
N VAL A 62 -1.54 0.67 21.28
CA VAL A 62 -0.30 0.42 20.54
C VAL A 62 -0.34 1.19 19.22
N SER A 63 0.54 2.19 19.11
CA SER A 63 0.51 3.18 18.01
C SER A 63 0.88 2.64 16.64
N TYR A 64 1.37 1.41 16.55
CA TYR A 64 1.84 0.78 15.32
C TYR A 64 0.90 -0.31 14.79
N ILE A 65 -0.13 -0.68 15.56
CA ILE A 65 -1.18 -1.57 15.06
C ILE A 65 -2.23 -0.70 14.40
N ASP A 66 -2.55 -1.02 13.15
CA ASP A 66 -3.61 -0.37 12.39
C ASP A 66 -4.97 -0.63 13.05
N SER A 67 -5.82 0.39 13.09
CA SER A 67 -7.15 0.28 13.70
C SER A 67 -7.99 -0.77 12.99
N SER A 68 -7.75 -1.04 11.71
CA SER A 68 -8.41 -2.10 10.94
C SER A 68 -7.92 -3.51 11.25
N TYR A 69 -6.92 -3.70 12.12
CA TYR A 69 -6.33 -5.01 12.39
C TYR A 69 -7.20 -5.90 13.29
N TYR A 70 -7.29 -7.20 12.93
CA TYR A 70 -7.97 -8.24 13.70
C TYR A 70 -7.12 -9.50 13.88
N MET A 71 -7.30 -10.17 15.03
CA MET A 71 -6.66 -11.47 15.32
C MET A 71 -7.42 -12.67 14.73
N THR A 72 -8.67 -12.47 14.30
CA THR A 72 -9.54 -13.49 13.72
C THR A 72 -10.06 -13.03 12.36
N PRO A 73 -10.45 -13.97 11.48
CA PRO A 73 -11.06 -13.63 10.20
C PRO A 73 -12.20 -12.61 10.32
N VAL A 74 -12.18 -11.60 9.45
CA VAL A 74 -13.22 -10.58 9.31
C VAL A 74 -14.02 -10.88 8.05
N GLN A 75 -15.35 -10.90 8.15
CA GLN A 75 -16.18 -11.05 6.96
C GLN A 75 -15.89 -9.91 5.98
N ASP A 76 -15.81 -10.24 4.70
CA ASP A 76 -15.55 -9.30 3.60
C ASP A 76 -14.19 -8.56 3.60
N GLY A 77 -13.42 -8.67 4.68
CA GLY A 77 -12.09 -8.06 4.80
C GLY A 77 -10.97 -8.85 4.12
N TYR A 78 -9.78 -8.77 4.70
CA TYR A 78 -8.53 -9.26 4.14
C TYR A 78 -7.73 -10.11 5.12
N TYR A 79 -6.79 -10.89 4.59
CA TYR A 79 -5.78 -11.57 5.39
C TYR A 79 -4.40 -11.45 4.74
N ARG A 80 -3.38 -11.33 5.58
CA ARG A 80 -1.97 -11.23 5.17
C ARG A 80 -1.25 -12.54 5.37
N VAL A 81 -0.53 -12.99 4.34
CA VAL A 81 0.29 -14.19 4.39
C VAL A 81 1.77 -13.82 4.37
N LEU A 82 2.56 -14.42 5.26
CA LEU A 82 4.02 -14.38 5.19
C LEU A 82 4.53 -15.41 4.18
N LEU A 83 5.11 -14.91 3.09
CA LEU A 83 5.67 -15.75 2.02
C LEU A 83 7.14 -16.13 2.29
N GLY A 84 7.89 -15.27 2.98
CA GLY A 84 9.29 -15.54 3.31
C GLY A 84 10.02 -14.33 3.86
N ARG A 85 11.35 -14.45 3.90
CA ARG A 85 12.26 -13.37 4.29
C ARG A 85 13.48 -13.33 3.38
N ASN A 86 14.04 -12.15 3.16
CA ASN A 86 15.32 -12.00 2.47
C ASN A 86 16.51 -12.08 3.47
N ALA A 87 17.73 -11.91 2.95
CA ALA A 87 18.96 -12.01 3.74
C ALA A 87 19.14 -10.85 4.74
N THR A 88 18.53 -9.69 4.48
CA THR A 88 18.53 -8.54 5.40
C THR A 88 17.50 -8.69 6.52
N GLY A 89 16.58 -9.65 6.40
CA GLY A 89 15.57 -9.98 7.40
C GLY A 89 14.20 -9.39 7.12
N ASP A 90 14.05 -8.66 6.01
CA ASP A 90 12.77 -8.07 5.57
C ASP A 90 11.78 -9.18 5.23
N PHE A 91 10.50 -8.86 5.35
CA PHE A 91 9.40 -9.80 5.25
C PHE A 91 8.75 -9.68 3.87
N LEU A 92 8.69 -10.78 3.13
CA LEU A 92 7.88 -10.84 1.92
C LEU A 92 6.46 -11.25 2.33
N VAL A 93 5.49 -10.36 2.11
CA VAL A 93 4.09 -10.59 2.45
C VAL A 93 3.21 -10.46 1.22
N GLN A 94 2.01 -11.02 1.28
CA GLN A 94 0.98 -10.80 0.27
C GLN A 94 -0.39 -10.80 0.95
N ASP A 95 -1.25 -9.91 0.47
CA ASP A 95 -2.59 -9.71 1.02
C ASP A 95 -3.63 -10.32 0.08
N PHE A 96 -4.70 -10.85 0.68
CA PHE A 96 -5.75 -11.61 0.00
C PHE A 96 -7.12 -11.21 0.53
N TYR A 97 -8.12 -11.28 -0.34
CA TYR A 97 -9.52 -11.13 0.07
C TYR A 97 -9.98 -12.32 0.90
N GLN A 98 -10.60 -12.06 2.05
CA GLN A 98 -11.07 -13.10 2.96
C GLN A 98 -12.18 -13.95 2.34
N GLU A 99 -13.09 -13.35 1.59
CA GLU A 99 -14.23 -14.03 0.96
C GLU A 99 -13.80 -14.95 -0.19
N THR A 100 -13.08 -14.39 -1.17
CA THR A 100 -12.76 -15.07 -2.43
C THR A 100 -11.44 -15.84 -2.41
N LYS A 101 -10.57 -15.56 -1.43
CA LYS A 101 -9.18 -16.07 -1.36
C LYS A 101 -8.31 -15.67 -2.55
N THR A 102 -8.76 -14.70 -3.35
CA THR A 102 -7.96 -14.15 -4.46
C THR A 102 -6.97 -13.12 -3.92
N PRO A 103 -5.81 -12.94 -4.59
CA PRO A 103 -4.88 -11.86 -4.22
C PRO A 103 -5.58 -10.50 -4.22
N GLN A 104 -5.32 -9.73 -3.17
CA GLN A 104 -5.61 -8.29 -3.11
C GLN A 104 -4.37 -7.48 -3.48
N SER A 105 -3.17 -7.99 -3.20
CA SER A 105 -1.91 -7.38 -3.61
C SER A 105 -1.00 -8.36 -4.35
N SER A 106 -0.02 -7.84 -5.09
CA SER A 106 1.19 -8.60 -5.44
C SER A 106 2.08 -8.77 -4.20
N PRO A 107 2.98 -9.76 -4.16
CA PRO A 107 3.97 -9.86 -3.09
C PRO A 107 4.76 -8.56 -2.92
N ALA A 108 4.89 -8.11 -1.67
CA ALA A 108 5.54 -6.85 -1.31
C ALA A 108 6.44 -7.01 -0.09
N TRP A 109 7.47 -6.16 0.02
CA TRP A 109 8.41 -6.21 1.14
C TRP A 109 7.96 -5.30 2.28
N VAL A 110 8.02 -5.80 3.50
CA VAL A 110 7.89 -5.01 4.73
C VAL A 110 9.24 -5.04 5.44
N LYS A 111 9.87 -3.88 5.61
CA LYS A 111 11.18 -3.75 6.28
C LYS A 111 11.04 -3.72 7.81
N ASP A 112 10.10 -2.92 8.31
CA ASP A 112 9.86 -2.76 9.75
C ASP A 112 8.88 -3.85 10.26
N PRO A 113 9.27 -4.72 11.20
CA PRO A 113 8.38 -5.75 11.75
C PRO A 113 7.09 -5.21 12.37
N MET A 114 7.08 -3.97 12.87
CA MET A 114 5.87 -3.35 13.44
C MET A 114 4.83 -3.03 12.37
N LYS A 115 5.28 -2.87 11.12
CA LYS A 115 4.42 -2.58 9.97
C LYS A 115 3.74 -3.81 9.37
N LEU A 116 4.05 -5.01 9.86
CA LEU A 116 3.32 -6.23 9.49
C LEU A 116 1.83 -6.16 9.88
N PHE A 117 1.50 -5.36 10.89
CA PHE A 117 0.15 -5.14 11.41
C PHE A 117 -0.49 -3.86 10.85
N SER A 118 0.05 -3.34 9.76
CA SER A 118 -0.49 -2.19 9.02
C SER A 118 -1.04 -2.60 7.66
N PHE A 119 -2.21 -2.08 7.31
CA PHE A 119 -2.79 -2.25 5.99
C PHE A 119 -2.47 -1.08 5.05
N SER A 120 -1.71 -0.09 5.51
CA SER A 120 -1.31 1.06 4.71
C SER A 120 -0.37 0.66 3.56
N GLY A 121 -0.71 1.12 2.35
CA GLY A 121 0.15 1.00 1.17
C GLY A 121 1.49 1.73 1.31
N SER A 122 1.67 2.66 2.26
CA SER A 122 2.96 3.34 2.52
C SER A 122 3.97 2.48 3.28
N ASP A 123 3.50 1.41 3.93
CA ASP A 123 4.29 0.60 4.86
C ASP A 123 4.97 -0.60 4.20
N ILE A 124 4.80 -0.73 2.89
CA ILE A 124 5.44 -1.70 2.03
C ILE A 124 6.44 -1.01 1.09
N GLU A 125 7.46 -1.76 0.67
CA GLU A 125 8.56 -1.28 -0.16
C GLU A 125 8.58 -1.99 -1.53
N GLY A 126 8.97 -1.22 -2.55
CA GLY A 126 9.16 -1.71 -3.90
C GLY A 126 7.90 -1.61 -4.75
N PRO A 127 7.87 -2.28 -5.91
CA PRO A 127 6.73 -2.27 -6.80
C PRO A 127 5.60 -3.13 -6.25
N VAL A 128 4.38 -2.59 -6.27
CA VAL A 128 3.17 -3.25 -5.81
C VAL A 128 2.05 -3.04 -6.82
N THR A 129 1.25 -4.08 -7.02
CA THR A 129 -0.01 -4.04 -7.76
C THR A 129 -1.13 -4.41 -6.80
N LEU A 130 -2.16 -3.58 -6.73
CA LEU A 130 -3.41 -3.91 -6.05
C LEU A 130 -4.42 -4.44 -7.07
N TYR A 131 -5.21 -5.41 -6.62
CA TYR A 131 -6.23 -6.07 -7.41
C TYR A 131 -7.57 -5.91 -6.74
N ARG A 132 -8.61 -5.67 -7.54
CA ARG A 132 -10.01 -5.74 -7.12
C ARG A 132 -10.41 -7.19 -6.84
N LYS A 133 -11.53 -7.41 -6.14
CA LYS A 133 -12.10 -8.76 -5.87
C LYS A 133 -12.26 -9.63 -7.14
N ASN A 134 -12.50 -9.00 -8.29
CA ASN A 134 -12.64 -9.68 -9.59
C ASN A 134 -11.30 -9.99 -10.30
N GLY A 135 -10.16 -9.70 -9.66
CA GLY A 135 -8.82 -9.94 -10.18
C GLY A 135 -8.31 -8.88 -11.17
N LYS A 136 -9.09 -7.85 -11.50
CA LYS A 136 -8.59 -6.74 -12.32
C LYS A 136 -7.65 -5.86 -11.50
N VAL A 137 -6.66 -5.28 -12.17
CA VAL A 137 -5.77 -4.29 -11.57
C VAL A 137 -6.58 -3.08 -11.12
N GLU A 138 -6.34 -2.67 -9.89
CA GLU A 138 -6.90 -1.47 -9.27
C GLU A 138 -5.91 -0.32 -9.37
N SER A 139 -4.70 -0.57 -8.89
CA SER A 139 -3.61 0.40 -8.91
C SER A 139 -2.27 -0.31 -8.94
N THR A 140 -1.25 0.45 -9.33
CA THR A 140 0.15 0.05 -9.19
C THR A 140 0.91 1.21 -8.59
N PHE A 141 1.87 0.94 -7.72
CA PHE A 141 2.74 1.97 -7.17
C PHE A 141 4.12 1.41 -6.84
N VAL A 142 5.10 2.30 -6.70
CA VAL A 142 6.43 1.95 -6.23
C VAL A 142 6.75 2.82 -5.05
N ASN A 143 7.03 2.19 -3.92
CA ASN A 143 7.55 2.89 -2.75
C ASN A 143 9.05 2.71 -2.64
N GLN A 144 9.72 3.80 -2.33
CA GLN A 144 11.14 3.82 -1.99
C GLN A 144 11.31 4.57 -0.67
N ASP A 145 11.93 3.92 0.31
CA ASP A 145 12.21 4.49 1.63
C ASP A 145 10.93 5.04 2.33
N GLY A 146 9.83 4.32 2.18
CA GLY A 146 8.51 4.67 2.75
C GLY A 146 7.77 5.78 2.02
N VAL A 147 8.26 6.26 0.88
CA VAL A 147 7.62 7.29 0.05
C VAL A 147 7.20 6.69 -1.29
N SER A 148 5.97 6.98 -1.72
CA SER A 148 5.51 6.57 -3.05
C SER A 148 6.09 7.47 -4.13
N ILE A 149 6.92 6.91 -5.01
CA ILE A 149 7.66 7.69 -6.02
C ILE A 149 7.01 7.69 -7.39
N GLN A 150 6.10 6.75 -7.64
CA GLN A 150 5.27 6.70 -8.85
C GLN A 150 4.10 5.75 -8.64
N GLY A 151 3.02 5.99 -9.37
CA GLY A 151 1.89 5.08 -9.39
C GLY A 151 0.91 5.36 -10.52
N GLU A 152 -0.01 4.42 -10.70
CA GLU A 152 -1.10 4.46 -11.65
C GLU A 152 -2.37 3.90 -10.99
N GLU A 153 -3.51 4.50 -11.31
CA GLU A 153 -4.83 4.02 -10.89
C GLU A 153 -5.69 3.75 -12.13
N PHE A 154 -6.50 2.70 -12.03
CA PHE A 154 -7.26 2.16 -13.16
C PHE A 154 -8.74 2.11 -12.82
N TYR A 155 -9.57 2.55 -13.75
CA TYR A 155 -11.02 2.36 -13.68
C TYR A 155 -11.39 0.88 -13.57
N PRO A 156 -12.58 0.54 -13.03
CA PRO A 156 -13.07 -0.85 -12.98
C PRO A 156 -13.14 -1.54 -14.36
N THR A 157 -13.23 -0.75 -15.44
CA THR A 157 -13.18 -1.20 -16.82
C THR A 157 -11.78 -1.60 -17.28
N GLY A 158 -10.72 -1.09 -16.64
CA GLY A 158 -9.31 -1.38 -16.88
C GLY A 158 -8.53 -0.27 -17.59
N GLN A 159 -9.20 0.80 -18.02
CA GLN A 159 -8.54 2.01 -18.52
C GLN A 159 -7.81 2.73 -17.38
N ARG A 160 -6.65 3.33 -17.68
CA ARG A 160 -5.94 4.19 -16.74
C ARG A 160 -6.73 5.48 -16.51
N GLY A 161 -6.94 5.86 -15.26
CA GLY A 161 -7.57 7.13 -14.87
C GLY A 161 -6.59 8.13 -14.27
N ALA A 162 -5.55 7.65 -13.58
CA ALA A 162 -4.51 8.52 -13.04
C ALA A 162 -3.12 7.88 -13.19
N ALA A 163 -2.11 8.75 -13.27
CA ALA A 163 -0.72 8.39 -13.08
C ALA A 163 -0.01 9.56 -12.42
N TYR A 164 0.90 9.25 -11.50
CA TYR A 164 1.78 10.23 -10.89
C TYR A 164 3.22 9.74 -10.85
N LYS A 165 4.14 10.70 -10.78
CA LYS A 165 5.55 10.45 -10.56
C LYS A 165 6.17 11.64 -9.83
N VAL A 166 7.00 11.34 -8.84
CA VAL A 166 7.80 12.35 -8.15
C VAL A 166 8.89 12.88 -9.10
N ASP A 167 8.93 14.20 -9.25
CA ASP A 167 9.91 14.91 -10.08
C ASP A 167 11.26 15.11 -9.34
N GLU A 168 12.23 15.73 -10.00
CA GLU A 168 13.57 15.97 -9.43
C GLU A 168 13.56 16.91 -8.21
N ASN A 169 12.48 17.69 -8.04
CA ASN A 169 12.31 18.62 -6.92
C ASN A 169 11.52 18.00 -5.76
N GLY A 170 11.07 16.75 -5.89
CA GLY A 170 10.23 16.08 -4.90
C GLY A 170 8.74 16.42 -5.02
N ASN A 171 8.30 17.03 -6.12
CA ASN A 171 6.90 17.35 -6.38
C ASN A 171 6.22 16.21 -7.13
N ASP A 172 4.91 16.06 -6.96
CA ASP A 172 4.14 15.04 -7.67
C ASP A 172 3.62 15.57 -9.01
N ALA A 173 4.12 15.00 -10.11
CA ALA A 173 3.62 15.28 -11.45
C ALA A 173 2.50 14.30 -11.81
N TYR A 174 1.28 14.82 -11.96
CA TYR A 174 0.08 14.05 -12.30
C TYR A 174 -0.31 14.19 -13.77
N ARG A 175 -0.82 13.08 -14.32
CA ARG A 175 -1.63 13.06 -15.53
C ARG A 175 -2.90 12.27 -15.26
N LEU A 176 -4.04 12.85 -15.62
CA LEU A 176 -5.36 12.27 -15.44
C LEU A 176 -6.04 12.01 -16.77
N TRP A 177 -6.90 11.00 -16.81
CA TRP A 177 -7.71 10.62 -17.96
C TRP A 177 -9.15 10.35 -17.53
N TYR A 178 -10.11 10.73 -18.35
CA TYR A 178 -11.50 10.27 -18.22
C TYR A 178 -11.60 8.77 -18.51
N ALA A 179 -12.69 8.12 -18.09
CA ALA A 179 -12.97 6.72 -18.41
C ALA A 179 -12.99 6.42 -19.93
N SER A 180 -13.27 7.43 -20.76
CA SER A 180 -13.15 7.33 -22.22
C SER A 180 -11.72 7.21 -22.75
N GLY A 181 -10.70 7.41 -21.91
CA GLY A 181 -9.28 7.41 -22.25
C GLY A 181 -8.75 8.76 -22.77
N LYS A 182 -9.59 9.80 -22.78
CA LYS A 182 -9.16 11.16 -23.12
C LYS A 182 -8.46 11.80 -21.92
N ILE A 183 -7.43 12.62 -22.18
CA ILE A 183 -6.71 13.35 -21.13
C ILE A 183 -7.68 14.33 -20.47
N ALA A 184 -7.69 14.32 -19.13
CA ALA A 184 -8.49 15.19 -18.29
C ALA A 184 -7.65 16.35 -17.73
N ALA A 185 -6.46 16.05 -17.21
CA ALA A 185 -5.58 17.08 -16.65
C ALA A 185 -4.10 16.67 -16.65
N GLU A 186 -3.23 17.67 -16.62
CA GLU A 186 -1.79 17.57 -16.38
C GLU A 186 -1.39 18.68 -15.42
N TYR A 187 -0.80 18.32 -14.28
CA TYR A 187 -0.41 19.30 -13.26
C TYR A 187 0.71 18.77 -12.37
N VAL A 188 1.38 19.66 -11.67
CA VAL A 188 2.37 19.33 -10.65
C VAL A 188 1.91 19.95 -9.33
N VAL A 189 2.03 19.22 -8.23
CA VAL A 189 1.80 19.76 -6.87
C VAL A 189 3.02 19.54 -5.99
N ASP A 190 3.29 20.49 -5.10
CA ASP A 190 4.31 20.32 -4.06
C ASP A 190 3.83 19.39 -2.93
N THR A 191 4.67 19.24 -1.90
CA THR A 191 4.38 18.36 -0.75
C THR A 191 3.25 18.86 0.14
N ASP A 192 2.84 20.12 0.02
CA ASP A 192 1.66 20.69 0.68
C ASP A 192 0.39 20.52 -0.17
N GLY A 193 0.52 20.03 -1.41
CA GLY A 193 -0.57 19.81 -2.36
C GLY A 193 -0.90 21.05 -3.20
N GLU A 194 -0.05 22.08 -3.17
CA GLU A 194 -0.26 23.33 -3.92
C GLU A 194 0.29 23.20 -5.34
N TYR A 195 -0.42 23.80 -6.31
CA TYR A 195 0.00 23.74 -7.71
C TYR A 195 1.34 24.43 -7.96
N VAL A 196 2.25 23.72 -8.64
CA VAL A 196 3.54 24.22 -9.06
C VAL A 196 3.54 24.46 -10.57
N GLY A 197 3.71 25.71 -10.98
CA GLY A 197 3.81 26.08 -12.39
C GLY A 197 2.46 26.06 -13.12
N VAL A 198 2.52 25.79 -14.43
CA VAL A 198 1.33 25.78 -15.29
C VAL A 198 0.69 24.39 -15.26
N TYR A 199 -0.58 24.33 -14.90
CA TYR A 199 -1.43 23.16 -15.10
C TYR A 199 -2.27 23.31 -16.36
N LYS A 200 -2.76 22.19 -16.87
CA LYS A 200 -3.71 22.14 -17.98
C LYS A 200 -4.83 21.17 -17.65
N ALA A 201 -6.05 21.55 -18.02
CA ALA A 201 -7.20 20.67 -17.91
C ALA A 201 -8.09 20.80 -19.14
N TRP A 202 -8.81 19.73 -19.44
CA TRP A 202 -9.67 19.63 -20.60
C TRP A 202 -11.00 18.98 -20.22
N GLN A 203 -12.08 19.50 -20.79
CA GLN A 203 -13.36 18.81 -20.83
C GLN A 203 -13.22 17.52 -21.66
N GLU A 204 -14.12 16.58 -21.43
CA GLU A 204 -14.07 15.28 -22.13
C GLU A 204 -14.27 15.40 -23.66
N ASP A 205 -14.80 16.51 -24.17
CA ASP A 205 -14.85 16.78 -25.60
C ASP A 205 -13.52 17.32 -26.19
N GLY A 206 -12.53 17.61 -25.36
CA GLY A 206 -11.20 18.13 -25.71
C GLY A 206 -11.06 19.65 -25.62
N ARG A 207 -12.10 20.39 -25.21
CA ARG A 207 -11.98 21.83 -24.95
C ARG A 207 -11.15 22.09 -23.70
N GLU A 208 -10.25 23.06 -23.77
CA GLU A 208 -9.48 23.52 -22.62
C GLU A 208 -10.39 24.11 -21.54
N ALA A 209 -10.12 23.74 -20.29
CA ALA A 209 -10.92 24.09 -19.12
C ALA A 209 -10.05 24.15 -17.85
N ASN A 210 -8.95 24.89 -17.90
CA ASN A 210 -8.01 25.01 -16.78
C ASN A 210 -8.69 25.56 -15.51
N ASP A 211 -9.64 26.49 -15.67
CA ASP A 211 -10.37 27.08 -14.54
C ASP A 211 -11.27 26.05 -13.80
N ASP A 212 -11.56 24.91 -14.44
CA ASP A 212 -12.39 23.82 -13.91
C ASP A 212 -11.53 22.63 -13.42
N ILE A 213 -10.22 22.79 -13.24
CA ILE A 213 -9.31 21.68 -12.96
C ILE A 213 -9.69 20.91 -11.69
N ASP A 214 -10.12 21.59 -10.63
CA ASP A 214 -10.48 20.93 -9.37
C ASP A 214 -11.73 20.05 -9.53
N ASP A 215 -12.75 20.56 -10.23
CA ASP A 215 -13.97 19.80 -10.55
C ASP A 215 -13.64 18.57 -11.44
N ILE A 216 -12.71 18.74 -12.40
CA ILE A 216 -12.25 17.65 -13.26
C ILE A 216 -11.50 16.58 -12.46
N ARG A 217 -10.62 17.00 -11.53
CA ARG A 217 -9.88 16.09 -10.64
C ARG A 217 -10.83 15.30 -9.74
N GLU A 218 -11.79 15.99 -9.12
CA GLU A 218 -12.79 15.37 -8.26
C GLU A 218 -13.63 14.35 -9.05
N ARG A 219 -14.07 14.71 -10.26
CA ARG A 219 -14.80 13.78 -11.12
C ARG A 219 -13.99 12.53 -11.46
N VAL A 220 -12.73 12.67 -11.85
CA VAL A 220 -11.86 11.51 -12.15
C VAL A 220 -11.68 10.63 -10.91
N ALA A 221 -11.46 11.22 -9.74
CA ALA A 221 -11.31 10.49 -8.49
C ALA A 221 -12.57 9.68 -8.14
N LEU A 222 -13.76 10.28 -8.26
CA LEU A 222 -15.03 9.61 -7.99
C LEU A 222 -15.32 8.45 -8.95
N GLU A 223 -14.79 8.48 -10.17
CA GLU A 223 -14.98 7.42 -11.16
C GLU A 223 -13.99 6.25 -10.96
N LEU A 224 -12.90 6.44 -10.19
CA LEU A 224 -11.88 5.42 -9.91
C LEU A 224 -12.26 4.43 -8.80
N ASP A 225 -13.05 4.90 -7.82
CA ASP A 225 -13.64 4.11 -6.72
C ASP A 225 -14.68 3.08 -7.24
#